data_AF-A0A2V1AW54-F1
#
_entry.id   AF-A0A2V1AW54-F1
#
_cell.length_a   1.000
_cell.length_b   1.000
_cell.length_c   1.000
_cell.angle_alpha   90.00
_cell.angle_beta   90.00
_cell.angle_gamma   90.00
#
_symmetry.space_group_name_H-M   'P 1'
#
loop_
_entity.id
_entity.type
_entity.pdbx_description
1 polymer ?
#
loop_
_entity_poly.entity_id
_entity_poly.type
_entity_poly.pdbx_seq_one_letter_code
_entity_poly.pdbx_strand_id
1 'polypeptide(L)'
;MLRIATRSFRTSARLANKGPLIHENGLYYGKFTKEEYEKAKSYVTTQYEKLEKEIKGTENVRENVGKMPQFPSKAPAKGVTNLSDFFQEMIKTTGPIPLSAYMRQCLTHPDFGYYTTRNPLDVKGGDFITSPEISSVFGEMIGIWLYSVWTTQGSPKKIRVAEFGPGKGTLMHDVVVVFNKFVKKSGAPVDIEIVLVEASHVLRKEQHKLLCNEDALYETTEQGFNKSVSKWNNKVTWVDTEKDIVESPDVANYVLAHEFFDALPIKSFTKTEHGWREHVVEHTSSVVNTQPKLEASESGSATAPEKDVPEELQTDFHLTVAPKETPSSAIPKLSSRYRDLPVGSRVEICSDAELYLKHICNLVNAYGKDSNRAGAALIIDYGPANEVPSNSLRGIYQHKFVSPFYKPGDVDLSIDVDFANLKDLAQAHVDVFGPSEQGDWLHEIGVGYRFDQLIKSANSMANKESIYDSYLRLTSKDEKGMGKIYKFLGFLPKESKKPIGFGI
;
A
#
# COMPACT_ATOMS: atom_id res chain seq x y z
N MET A 1 26.44 -18.57 8.05
CA MET A 1 27.51 -19.48 8.49
C MET A 1 27.75 -20.55 7.42
N LEU A 2 28.82 -20.46 6.64
CA LEU A 2 29.55 -21.65 6.18
C LEU A 2 30.93 -21.21 5.63
N ARG A 3 31.88 -21.07 6.57
CA ARG A 3 33.32 -21.10 6.31
C ARG A 3 33.72 -22.57 6.22
N ILE A 4 34.11 -23.10 5.07
CA ILE A 4 34.83 -24.39 5.03
C ILE A 4 35.95 -24.33 3.97
N ALA A 5 37.18 -24.40 4.49
CA ALA A 5 38.38 -24.98 3.89
C ALA A 5 39.14 -24.26 2.76
N THR A 6 39.72 -23.09 3.05
CA THR A 6 41.07 -22.77 2.55
C THR A 6 42.12 -23.22 3.58
N ARG A 7 42.56 -24.48 3.48
CA ARG A 7 43.75 -24.95 4.20
C ARG A 7 44.59 -25.90 3.34
N SER A 8 45.80 -25.44 3.05
CA SER A 8 47.04 -26.22 2.97
C SER A 8 47.24 -27.19 1.80
N PHE A 9 47.58 -26.64 0.62
CA PHE A 9 48.53 -27.27 -0.32
C PHE A 9 49.99 -26.95 0.06
N ARG A 10 50.32 -26.99 1.36
CA ARG A 10 51.71 -26.81 1.87
C ARG A 10 52.34 -28.08 2.40
N THR A 11 51.72 -29.24 2.19
CA THR A 11 52.14 -30.54 2.75
C THR A 11 52.63 -31.55 1.72
N SER A 12 52.99 -31.12 0.50
CA SER A 12 53.68 -31.99 -0.48
C SER A 12 55.14 -31.59 -0.71
N ALA A 13 55.55 -30.39 -0.30
CA ALA A 13 56.93 -29.89 -0.48
C ALA A 13 57.92 -30.37 0.60
N ARG A 14 57.46 -31.08 1.64
CA ARG A 14 58.31 -31.56 2.75
C ARG A 14 58.87 -32.98 2.57
N LEU A 15 58.61 -33.63 1.44
CA LEU A 15 59.23 -34.92 1.07
C LEU A 15 60.28 -34.80 -0.04
N ALA A 16 60.48 -33.61 -0.61
CA ALA A 16 61.33 -33.40 -1.79
C ALA A 16 62.79 -32.99 -1.49
N ASN A 17 63.26 -33.15 -0.26
CA ASN A 17 64.61 -32.71 0.15
C ASN A 17 65.41 -33.81 0.88
N LYS A 18 65.26 -35.06 0.45
CA LYS A 18 66.26 -36.10 0.69
C LYS A 18 66.89 -36.43 -0.64
N GLY A 19 68.20 -36.19 -0.77
CA GLY A 19 68.96 -36.66 -1.93
C GLY A 19 68.82 -38.18 -2.10
N PRO A 20 69.18 -38.73 -3.27
CA PRO A 20 69.02 -40.16 -3.53
C PRO A 20 69.77 -40.99 -2.49
N LEU A 21 69.15 -42.06 -2.01
CA LEU A 21 69.77 -42.98 -1.05
C LEU A 21 70.90 -43.74 -1.75
N ILE A 22 72.15 -43.49 -1.36
CA ILE A 22 73.32 -44.21 -1.86
C ILE A 22 73.64 -45.33 -0.86
N HIS A 23 73.65 -46.58 -1.32
CA HIS A 23 74.01 -47.73 -0.48
C HIS A 23 75.54 -47.85 -0.34
N GLU A 24 76.01 -48.56 0.69
CA GLU A 24 77.44 -48.72 1.01
C GLU A 24 78.28 -49.29 -0.16
N ASN A 25 77.63 -49.96 -1.12
CA ASN A 25 78.25 -50.48 -2.35
C ASN A 25 78.36 -49.46 -3.50
N GLY A 26 78.07 -48.17 -3.25
CA GLY A 26 78.19 -47.09 -4.24
C GLY A 26 77.05 -46.99 -5.25
N LEU A 27 76.01 -47.83 -5.13
CA LEU A 27 74.84 -47.84 -6.01
C LEU A 27 73.69 -46.98 -5.45
N TYR A 28 72.99 -46.28 -6.35
CA TYR A 28 71.82 -45.46 -6.05
C TYR A 28 70.60 -46.38 -5.85
N TYR A 29 69.93 -46.23 -4.71
CA TYR A 29 68.83 -47.06 -4.23
C TYR A 29 69.12 -48.58 -4.22
N GLY A 30 70.41 -48.95 -4.12
CA GLY A 30 70.89 -50.32 -4.00
C GLY A 30 70.82 -51.15 -5.28
N LYS A 31 70.43 -50.56 -6.42
CA LYS A 31 70.23 -51.29 -7.69
C LYS A 31 70.78 -50.60 -8.93
N PHE A 32 71.00 -49.28 -8.91
CA PHE A 32 71.38 -48.53 -10.11
C PHE A 32 72.77 -47.91 -9.97
N THR A 33 73.55 -47.96 -11.03
CA THR A 33 74.79 -47.17 -11.09
C THR A 33 74.47 -45.68 -11.18
N LYS A 34 75.44 -44.81 -10.83
CA LYS A 34 75.25 -43.36 -10.88
C LYS A 34 74.88 -42.85 -12.28
N GLU A 35 75.49 -43.45 -13.31
CA GLU A 35 75.23 -43.10 -14.71
C GLU A 35 73.81 -43.50 -15.14
N GLU A 36 73.34 -44.68 -14.73
CA GLU A 36 71.96 -45.12 -14.99
C GLU A 36 70.93 -44.24 -14.25
N TYR A 37 71.23 -43.85 -13.01
CA TYR A 37 70.38 -42.95 -12.24
C TYR A 37 70.27 -41.55 -12.88
N GLU A 38 71.40 -40.93 -13.25
CA GLU A 38 71.37 -39.62 -13.89
C GLU A 38 70.73 -39.66 -15.29
N LYS A 39 70.90 -40.76 -16.04
CA LYS A 39 70.23 -40.96 -17.33
C LYS A 39 68.71 -41.12 -17.17
N ALA A 40 68.27 -41.90 -16.19
CA ALA A 40 66.85 -42.06 -15.88
C ALA A 40 66.22 -40.75 -15.35
N LYS A 41 66.94 -40.03 -14.49
CA LYS A 41 66.53 -38.73 -13.97
C LYS A 41 66.41 -37.71 -15.11
N SER A 42 67.42 -37.58 -15.96
CA SER A 42 67.37 -36.73 -17.15
C SER A 42 66.19 -37.09 -18.04
N TYR A 43 65.97 -38.38 -18.33
CA TYR A 43 64.84 -38.82 -19.13
C TYR A 43 63.50 -38.42 -18.51
N VAL A 44 63.30 -38.65 -17.21
CA VAL A 44 62.07 -38.28 -16.50
C VAL A 44 61.87 -36.76 -16.44
N THR A 45 62.94 -35.99 -16.21
CA THR A 45 62.88 -34.52 -16.22
C THR A 45 62.52 -33.99 -17.60
N THR A 46 63.10 -34.53 -18.67
CA THR A 46 62.74 -34.16 -20.04
C THR A 46 61.31 -34.55 -20.40
N GLN A 47 60.84 -35.73 -19.97
CA GLN A 47 59.42 -36.12 -20.16
C GLN A 47 58.48 -35.22 -19.35
N TYR A 48 58.85 -34.84 -18.13
CA TYR A 48 58.09 -33.92 -17.31
C TYR A 48 58.00 -32.53 -17.94
N GLU A 49 59.12 -31.97 -18.41
CA GLU A 49 59.15 -30.68 -19.12
C GLU A 49 58.34 -30.72 -20.43
N LYS A 50 58.36 -31.86 -21.13
CA LYS A 50 57.57 -32.06 -22.35
C LYS A 50 56.07 -32.13 -22.06
N LEU A 51 55.67 -32.87 -21.02
CA LEU A 51 54.30 -32.90 -20.50
C LEU A 51 53.85 -31.53 -20.00
N GLU A 52 54.72 -30.78 -19.33
CA GLU A 52 54.41 -29.44 -18.82
C GLU A 52 54.20 -28.44 -19.98
N LYS A 53 54.97 -28.57 -21.07
CA LYS A 53 54.74 -27.82 -22.32
C LYS A 53 53.48 -28.24 -23.06
N GLU A 54 53.15 -29.55 -23.10
CA GLU A 54 51.92 -30.04 -23.72
C GLU A 54 50.66 -29.61 -22.94
N ILE A 55 50.71 -29.63 -21.59
CA ILE A 55 49.60 -29.20 -20.73
C ILE A 55 49.41 -27.68 -20.75
N LYS A 56 50.50 -26.90 -20.76
CA LYS A 56 50.42 -25.43 -20.79
C LYS A 56 50.16 -24.87 -22.19
N GLY A 57 50.36 -25.66 -23.25
CA GLY A 57 50.29 -25.20 -24.63
C GLY A 57 51.44 -24.25 -25.00
N THR A 58 51.64 -24.00 -26.30
CA THR A 58 52.66 -23.05 -26.80
C THR A 58 52.24 -21.58 -26.70
N GLU A 59 50.96 -21.33 -26.43
CA GLU A 59 50.44 -19.98 -26.22
C GLU A 59 49.92 -19.84 -24.80
N ASN A 60 50.41 -18.82 -24.11
CA ASN A 60 49.95 -18.47 -22.78
C ASN A 60 48.52 -17.95 -22.90
N VAL A 61 47.51 -18.82 -22.70
CA VAL A 61 46.09 -18.48 -22.89
C VAL A 61 45.72 -17.21 -22.11
N ARG A 62 46.43 -16.91 -21.01
CA ARG A 62 46.29 -15.70 -20.19
C ARG A 62 46.67 -14.38 -20.87
N GLU A 63 47.60 -14.36 -21.81
CA GLU A 63 48.00 -13.12 -22.51
C GLU A 63 47.03 -12.72 -23.63
N ASN A 64 46.25 -13.68 -24.15
CA ASN A 64 45.17 -13.42 -25.12
C ASN A 64 43.76 -13.33 -24.49
N VAL A 65 43.61 -13.37 -23.16
CA VAL A 65 42.33 -13.04 -22.46
C VAL A 65 42.05 -11.53 -22.47
N GLY A 66 42.87 -10.72 -23.17
CA GLY A 66 42.61 -9.30 -23.40
C GLY A 66 41.44 -8.99 -24.34
N LYS A 67 40.76 -10.00 -24.91
CA LYS A 67 39.55 -9.84 -25.73
C LYS A 67 38.40 -10.78 -25.34
N MET A 68 38.37 -11.27 -24.10
CA MET A 68 37.05 -11.61 -23.56
C MET A 68 36.28 -10.29 -23.40
N PRO A 69 34.99 -10.20 -23.78
CA PRO A 69 34.18 -9.07 -23.38
C PRO A 69 34.28 -9.00 -21.85
N GLN A 70 35.03 -8.02 -21.34
CA GLN A 70 34.98 -7.72 -19.92
C GLN A 70 33.51 -7.38 -19.67
N PHE A 71 32.84 -8.18 -18.84
CA PHE A 71 31.61 -7.71 -18.23
C PHE A 71 31.95 -6.36 -17.62
N PRO A 72 31.18 -5.30 -17.93
CA PRO A 72 31.47 -3.98 -17.39
C PRO A 72 31.68 -4.12 -15.88
N SER A 73 32.82 -3.63 -15.38
CA SER A 73 33.11 -3.67 -13.96
C SER A 73 31.90 -3.08 -13.25
N LYS A 74 31.23 -3.89 -12.42
CA LYS A 74 30.03 -3.44 -11.70
C LYS A 74 30.45 -2.18 -10.95
N ALA A 75 29.90 -1.03 -11.34
CA ALA A 75 30.09 0.20 -10.58
C ALA A 75 29.80 -0.11 -9.10
N PRO A 76 30.51 0.50 -8.14
CA PRO A 76 30.20 0.28 -6.73
C PRO A 76 28.69 0.48 -6.56
N ALA A 77 28.01 -0.53 -6.00
CA ALA A 77 26.56 -0.49 -5.85
C ALA A 77 26.22 0.79 -5.08
N LYS A 78 25.56 1.74 -5.75
CA LYS A 78 25.07 2.94 -5.11
C LYS A 78 24.10 2.46 -4.02
N GLY A 79 24.38 2.78 -2.77
CA GLY A 79 23.49 2.40 -1.67
C GLY A 79 22.12 3.02 -1.90
N VAL A 80 21.06 2.22 -1.79
CA VAL A 80 19.69 2.75 -1.81
C VAL A 80 19.46 3.45 -0.49
N THR A 81 19.32 4.78 -0.52
CA THR A 81 19.11 5.59 0.69
C THR A 81 17.67 6.08 0.84
N ASN A 82 16.90 6.07 -0.24
CA ASN A 82 15.51 6.52 -0.30
C ASN A 82 14.81 5.86 -1.51
N LEU A 83 13.50 6.08 -1.65
CA LEU A 83 12.74 5.52 -2.78
C LEU A 83 13.12 6.09 -4.15
N SER A 84 13.62 7.32 -4.24
CA SER A 84 14.11 7.85 -5.52
C SER A 84 15.30 7.03 -6.03
N ASP A 85 16.31 6.78 -5.20
CA ASP A 85 17.43 5.91 -5.56
C ASP A 85 16.95 4.50 -5.93
N PHE A 86 15.99 3.96 -5.16
CA PHE A 86 15.41 2.64 -5.41
C PHE A 86 14.74 2.54 -6.78
N PHE A 87 13.84 3.48 -7.10
CA PHE A 87 13.13 3.50 -8.38
C PHE A 87 14.07 3.78 -9.55
N GLN A 88 15.08 4.65 -9.36
CA GLN A 88 16.10 4.90 -10.37
C GLN A 88 16.82 3.62 -10.76
N GLU A 89 17.32 2.86 -9.79
CA GLU A 89 18.04 1.61 -10.07
C GLU A 89 17.11 0.51 -10.60
N MET A 90 15.87 0.46 -10.12
CA MET A 90 14.84 -0.47 -10.64
C MET A 90 14.52 -0.18 -12.10
N ILE A 91 14.25 1.08 -12.45
CA ILE A 91 13.88 1.48 -13.81
C ILE A 91 15.07 1.28 -14.77
N LYS A 92 16.29 1.62 -14.35
CA LYS A 92 17.51 1.33 -15.15
C LYS A 92 17.69 -0.16 -15.43
N THR A 93 17.31 -1.02 -14.48
CA THR A 93 17.54 -2.46 -14.57
C THR A 93 16.42 -3.19 -15.31
N THR A 94 15.16 -2.78 -15.09
CA THR A 94 13.96 -3.52 -15.54
C THR A 94 13.13 -2.79 -16.58
N GLY A 95 13.46 -1.52 -16.86
CA GLY A 95 12.64 -0.61 -17.65
C GLY A 95 11.57 0.09 -16.79
N PRO A 96 10.70 0.89 -17.42
CA PRO A 96 9.66 1.63 -16.71
C PRO A 96 8.71 0.71 -15.94
N ILE A 97 8.30 1.16 -14.77
CA ILE A 97 7.55 0.34 -13.80
C ILE A 97 6.05 0.64 -13.85
N PRO A 98 5.16 -0.33 -13.57
CA PRO A 98 3.72 -0.06 -13.49
C PRO A 98 3.40 1.01 -12.43
N LEU A 99 2.42 1.87 -12.71
CA LEU A 99 1.96 2.88 -11.75
C LEU A 99 1.53 2.25 -10.41
N SER A 100 0.85 1.11 -10.45
CA SER A 100 0.46 0.37 -9.24
C SER A 100 1.66 -0.06 -8.40
N ALA A 101 2.79 -0.40 -9.04
CA ALA A 101 4.00 -0.77 -8.32
C ALA A 101 4.66 0.46 -7.68
N TYR A 102 4.69 1.58 -8.39
CA TYR A 102 5.16 2.86 -7.86
C TYR A 102 4.34 3.28 -6.63
N MET A 103 3.02 3.36 -6.75
CA MET A 103 2.13 3.74 -5.63
C MET A 103 2.32 2.84 -4.41
N ARG A 104 2.35 1.52 -4.62
CA ARG A 104 2.53 0.56 -3.52
C ARG A 104 3.83 0.79 -2.76
N GLN A 105 4.94 1.03 -3.46
CA GLN A 105 6.21 1.31 -2.79
C GLN A 105 6.21 2.69 -2.11
N CYS A 106 5.64 3.72 -2.74
CA CYS A 106 5.50 5.04 -2.11
C CYS A 106 4.69 5.00 -0.82
N LEU A 107 3.61 4.21 -0.77
CA LEU A 107 2.70 4.21 0.38
C LEU A 107 3.10 3.21 1.47
N THR A 108 3.57 2.02 1.10
CA THR A 108 3.74 0.90 2.04
C THR A 108 5.10 0.18 1.96
N HIS A 109 6.14 0.78 1.36
CA HIS A 109 7.48 0.18 1.40
C HIS A 109 7.99 0.09 2.87
N PRO A 110 8.42 -1.09 3.37
CA PRO A 110 8.75 -1.28 4.79
C PRO A 110 9.69 -0.22 5.39
N ASP A 111 10.73 0.17 4.65
CA ASP A 111 11.74 1.12 5.12
C ASP A 111 11.52 2.59 4.70
N PHE A 112 10.63 2.86 3.74
CA PHE A 112 10.55 4.19 3.10
C PHE A 112 9.13 4.65 2.72
N GLY A 113 8.12 3.81 2.92
CA GLY A 113 6.75 4.10 2.52
C GLY A 113 6.09 5.09 3.48
N TYR A 114 5.25 5.94 2.90
CA TYR A 114 4.55 7.03 3.58
C TYR A 114 3.84 6.55 4.86
N TYR A 115 2.98 5.53 4.79
CA TYR A 115 2.22 5.04 5.96
C TYR A 115 3.04 4.15 6.90
N THR A 116 4.13 3.55 6.42
CA THR A 116 4.97 2.63 7.19
C THR A 116 6.01 3.36 8.06
N THR A 117 6.58 4.46 7.58
CA THR A 117 7.74 5.08 8.24
C THR A 117 7.49 6.50 8.73
N ARG A 118 6.46 7.20 8.23
CA ARG A 118 6.14 8.51 8.79
C ARG A 118 5.53 8.41 10.17
N ASN A 119 5.84 9.42 10.97
CA ASN A 119 5.18 9.66 12.23
C ASN A 119 3.97 10.57 12.00
N PRO A 120 2.73 10.08 12.12
CA PRO A 120 1.52 10.86 11.94
C PRO A 120 1.30 11.91 13.05
N LEU A 121 2.17 11.92 14.08
CA LEU A 121 2.20 12.92 15.14
C LEU A 121 2.98 14.19 14.79
N ASP A 122 3.71 14.21 13.67
CA ASP A 122 4.38 15.44 13.25
C ASP A 122 3.35 16.43 12.69
N VAL A 123 2.95 17.38 13.53
CA VAL A 123 1.99 18.45 13.20
C VAL A 123 2.49 19.34 12.05
N LYS A 124 3.79 19.28 11.69
CA LYS A 124 4.34 19.96 10.51
C LYS A 124 4.29 19.12 9.22
N GLY A 125 3.95 17.83 9.31
CA GLY A 125 3.95 16.87 8.20
C GLY A 125 2.64 16.10 8.02
N GLY A 126 1.56 16.49 8.71
CA GLY A 126 0.24 15.88 8.51
C GLY A 126 -0.35 16.32 7.17
N ASP A 127 -0.29 15.48 6.15
CA ASP A 127 -0.87 15.81 4.86
C ASP A 127 -2.35 15.40 4.85
N PHE A 128 -3.22 16.42 4.75
CA PHE A 128 -4.69 16.41 4.79
C PHE A 128 -5.37 16.29 6.18
N ILE A 129 -6.51 17.00 6.32
CA ILE A 129 -7.42 16.91 7.49
C ILE A 129 -8.65 16.12 7.02
N THR A 130 -8.80 14.90 7.52
CA THR A 130 -9.91 13.98 7.19
C THR A 130 -11.20 14.38 7.90
N SER A 131 -12.35 13.84 7.43
CA SER A 131 -13.66 14.17 8.01
C SER A 131 -13.76 13.96 9.54
N PRO A 132 -13.23 12.86 10.13
CA PRO A 132 -13.19 12.68 11.58
C PRO A 132 -12.38 13.75 12.32
N GLU A 133 -11.32 14.27 11.71
CA GLU A 133 -10.44 15.29 12.31
C GLU A 133 -11.05 16.71 12.22
N ILE A 134 -12.02 16.94 11.32
CA ILE A 134 -12.76 18.21 11.21
C ILE A 134 -13.79 18.36 12.34
N SER A 135 -14.49 17.28 12.68
CA SER A 135 -15.48 17.28 13.75
C SER A 135 -15.84 15.87 14.20
N SER A 136 -15.89 15.67 15.52
CA SER A 136 -16.38 14.42 16.12
C SER A 136 -17.81 14.07 15.70
N VAL A 137 -18.61 15.08 15.31
CA VAL A 137 -19.99 14.88 14.85
C VAL A 137 -20.05 13.91 13.66
N PHE A 138 -19.02 13.88 12.80
CA PHE A 138 -18.94 12.93 11.70
C PHE A 138 -18.98 11.48 12.19
N GLY A 139 -18.09 11.13 13.13
CA GLY A 139 -18.08 9.81 13.75
C GLY A 139 -19.33 9.53 14.60
N GLU A 140 -19.91 10.56 15.23
CA GLU A 140 -21.18 10.41 15.94
C GLU A 140 -22.32 9.99 14.99
N MET A 141 -22.41 10.57 13.79
CA MET A 141 -23.45 10.21 12.81
C MET A 141 -23.28 8.77 12.32
N ILE A 142 -22.05 8.32 12.09
CA ILE A 142 -21.75 6.93 11.72
C ILE A 142 -22.09 5.98 12.87
N GLY A 143 -21.80 6.36 14.12
CA GLY A 143 -22.18 5.59 15.31
C GLY A 143 -23.71 5.45 15.46
N ILE A 144 -24.47 6.51 15.16
CA ILE A 144 -25.94 6.46 15.11
C ILE A 144 -26.42 5.52 14.01
N TRP A 145 -25.85 5.63 12.81
CA TRP A 145 -26.18 4.75 11.69
C TRP A 145 -25.93 3.28 12.02
N LEU A 146 -24.75 2.95 12.56
CA LEU A 146 -24.38 1.60 12.94
C LEU A 146 -25.34 1.04 14.00
N TYR A 147 -25.65 1.82 15.04
CA TYR A 147 -26.64 1.45 16.04
C TYR A 147 -28.03 1.21 15.43
N SER A 148 -28.48 2.09 14.53
CA SER A 148 -29.76 1.93 13.82
C SER A 148 -29.80 0.63 13.04
N VAL A 149 -28.82 0.37 12.18
CA VAL A 149 -28.74 -0.87 11.40
C VAL A 149 -28.71 -2.10 12.31
N TRP A 150 -27.89 -2.09 13.35
CA TRP A 150 -27.81 -3.18 14.33
C TRP A 150 -29.16 -3.48 14.99
N THR A 151 -29.92 -2.45 15.38
CA THR A 151 -31.26 -2.65 15.94
C THR A 151 -32.25 -3.22 14.92
N THR A 152 -32.21 -2.76 13.66
CA THR A 152 -33.10 -3.28 12.61
C THR A 152 -32.82 -4.73 12.25
N GLN A 153 -31.61 -5.21 12.50
CA GLN A 153 -31.17 -6.60 12.30
C GLN A 153 -31.46 -7.50 13.51
N GLY A 154 -32.23 -7.01 14.48
CA GLY A 154 -32.65 -7.81 15.66
C GLY A 154 -31.61 -7.83 16.78
N SER A 155 -30.68 -6.87 16.82
CA SER A 155 -29.71 -6.69 17.90
C SER A 155 -28.88 -7.95 18.22
N PRO A 156 -28.10 -8.48 17.26
CA PRO A 156 -27.25 -9.64 17.49
C PRO A 156 -26.33 -9.45 18.72
N LYS A 157 -26.23 -10.51 19.54
CA LYS A 157 -25.54 -10.49 20.84
C LYS A 157 -24.02 -10.44 20.76
N LYS A 158 -23.44 -10.86 19.63
CA LYS A 158 -21.99 -10.83 19.39
C LYS A 158 -21.77 -10.08 18.10
N ILE A 159 -21.07 -8.95 18.19
CA ILE A 159 -20.77 -8.12 17.04
C ILE A 159 -19.28 -7.85 16.95
N ARG A 160 -18.82 -7.66 15.72
CA ARG A 160 -17.52 -7.12 15.42
C ARG A 160 -17.68 -5.81 14.70
N VAL A 161 -17.03 -4.75 15.18
CA VAL A 161 -16.90 -3.49 14.46
C VAL A 161 -15.47 -3.42 13.93
N ALA A 162 -15.31 -3.59 12.62
CA ALA A 162 -14.01 -3.60 11.96
C ALA A 162 -13.79 -2.29 11.20
N GLU A 163 -12.63 -1.67 11.34
CA GLU A 163 -12.24 -0.51 10.53
C GLU A 163 -10.96 -0.78 9.73
N PHE A 164 -11.04 -0.47 8.44
CA PHE A 164 -9.96 -0.63 7.47
C PHE A 164 -9.22 0.70 7.35
N GLY A 165 -7.93 0.72 7.69
CA GLY A 165 -7.13 1.94 7.68
C GLY A 165 -7.64 3.02 8.66
N PRO A 166 -7.68 2.74 9.97
CA PRO A 166 -8.30 3.65 10.96
C PRO A 166 -7.55 4.96 11.20
N GLY A 167 -6.38 5.18 10.59
CA GLY A 167 -5.56 6.36 10.81
C GLY A 167 -5.25 6.54 12.30
N LYS A 168 -5.55 7.70 12.89
CA LYS A 168 -5.34 7.93 14.34
C LYS A 168 -6.33 7.18 15.24
N GLY A 169 -7.37 6.57 14.68
CA GLY A 169 -8.45 5.90 15.42
C GLY A 169 -9.60 6.81 15.85
N THR A 170 -9.60 8.07 15.39
CA THR A 170 -10.60 9.09 15.74
C THR A 170 -12.01 8.68 15.33
N LEU A 171 -12.18 8.11 14.13
CA LEU A 171 -13.48 7.62 13.68
C LEU A 171 -14.00 6.48 14.56
N MET A 172 -13.21 5.41 14.77
CA MET A 172 -13.59 4.33 15.69
C MET A 172 -13.94 4.85 17.08
N HIS A 173 -13.15 5.78 17.62
CA HIS A 173 -13.39 6.36 18.94
C HIS A 173 -14.81 6.93 19.03
N ASP A 174 -15.18 7.82 18.11
CA ASP A 174 -16.48 8.49 18.15
C ASP A 174 -17.65 7.53 17.88
N VAL A 175 -17.46 6.59 16.95
CA VAL A 175 -18.43 5.52 16.67
C VAL A 175 -18.70 4.68 17.92
N VAL A 176 -17.64 4.23 18.60
CA VAL A 176 -17.73 3.35 19.78
C VAL A 176 -18.34 4.11 20.96
N VAL A 177 -17.98 5.38 21.17
CA VAL A 177 -18.60 6.25 22.19
C VAL A 177 -20.11 6.27 22.03
N VAL A 178 -20.57 6.57 20.81
CA VAL A 178 -22.00 6.72 20.52
C VAL A 178 -22.72 5.39 20.60
N PHE A 179 -22.17 4.35 19.99
CA PHE A 179 -22.78 3.02 19.99
C PHE A 179 -22.96 2.50 21.43
N ASN A 180 -21.93 2.56 22.26
CA ASN A 180 -21.99 2.12 23.67
C ASN A 180 -23.00 2.93 24.49
N LYS A 181 -23.10 4.24 24.24
CA LYS A 181 -24.10 5.10 24.90
C LYS A 181 -25.52 4.64 24.61
N PHE A 182 -25.83 4.29 23.37
CA PHE A 182 -27.16 3.81 22.98
C PHE A 182 -27.45 2.38 23.45
N VAL A 183 -26.45 1.49 23.40
CA VAL A 183 -26.54 0.13 23.98
C VAL A 183 -26.84 0.20 25.48
N LYS A 184 -26.10 1.02 26.23
CA LYS A 184 -26.33 1.19 27.68
C LYS A 184 -27.73 1.73 27.97
N LYS A 185 -28.25 2.64 27.12
CA LYS A 185 -29.58 3.21 27.28
C LYS A 185 -30.70 2.21 26.96
N SER A 186 -30.52 1.34 25.96
CA SER A 186 -31.52 0.32 25.60
C SER A 186 -31.49 -0.89 26.53
N GLY A 187 -30.36 -1.14 27.22
CA GLY A 187 -30.18 -2.30 28.09
C GLY A 187 -30.01 -3.62 27.33
N ALA A 188 -29.81 -3.55 26.02
CA ALA A 188 -29.62 -4.73 25.19
C ALA A 188 -28.22 -5.35 25.43
N PRO A 189 -28.13 -6.65 25.74
CA PRO A 189 -26.85 -7.31 25.98
C PRO A 189 -26.11 -7.52 24.65
N VAL A 190 -24.87 -7.03 24.56
CA VAL A 190 -24.00 -7.21 23.39
C VAL A 190 -22.54 -7.34 23.82
N ASP A 191 -21.84 -8.31 23.25
CA ASP A 191 -20.38 -8.47 23.30
C ASP A 191 -19.79 -7.84 22.04
N ILE A 192 -19.02 -6.77 22.22
CA ILE A 192 -18.45 -5.97 21.12
C ILE A 192 -16.97 -6.27 21.02
N GLU A 193 -16.56 -6.74 19.84
CA GLU A 193 -15.16 -6.83 19.43
C GLU A 193 -14.86 -5.71 18.43
N ILE A 194 -13.87 -4.87 18.74
CA ILE A 194 -13.35 -3.85 17.83
C ILE A 194 -12.13 -4.45 17.14
N VAL A 195 -12.10 -4.42 15.81
CA VAL A 195 -10.96 -4.89 15.00
C VAL A 195 -10.44 -3.76 14.13
N LEU A 196 -9.15 -3.48 14.22
CA LEU A 196 -8.48 -2.41 13.48
C LEU A 196 -7.46 -3.03 12.53
N VAL A 197 -7.69 -2.88 11.22
CA VAL A 197 -6.76 -3.35 10.18
C VAL A 197 -5.73 -2.25 9.95
N GLU A 198 -4.56 -2.40 10.55
CA GLU A 198 -3.52 -1.38 10.61
C GLU A 198 -2.14 -2.04 10.63
N ALA A 199 -1.32 -1.83 9.60
CA ALA A 199 0.02 -2.41 9.53
C ALA A 199 1.06 -1.62 10.35
N SER A 200 0.85 -0.33 10.59
CA SER A 200 1.83 0.54 11.25
C SER A 200 1.79 0.40 12.77
N HIS A 201 2.87 -0.15 13.34
CA HIS A 201 3.02 -0.27 14.81
C HIS A 201 2.98 1.08 15.54
N VAL A 202 3.34 2.19 14.87
CA VAL A 202 3.26 3.54 15.44
C VAL A 202 1.79 3.95 15.57
N LEU A 203 1.01 3.79 14.50
CA LEU A 203 -0.42 4.09 14.50
C LEU A 203 -1.21 3.23 15.48
N ARG A 204 -0.91 1.92 15.58
CA ARG A 204 -1.53 1.04 16.59
C ARG A 204 -1.37 1.56 18.02
N LYS A 205 -0.19 2.10 18.35
CA LYS A 205 0.07 2.68 19.68
C LYS A 205 -0.74 3.96 19.92
N GLU A 206 -0.89 4.81 18.91
CA GLU A 206 -1.71 6.02 19.02
C GLU A 206 -3.20 5.67 19.15
N GLN A 207 -3.69 4.74 18.33
CA GLN A 207 -5.05 4.21 18.43
C GLN A 207 -5.29 3.58 19.82
N HIS A 208 -4.32 2.84 20.37
CA HIS A 208 -4.41 2.29 21.73
C HIS A 208 -4.57 3.39 22.78
N LYS A 209 -3.75 4.44 22.75
CA LYS A 209 -3.87 5.58 23.68
C LYS A 209 -5.24 6.25 23.60
N LEU A 210 -5.78 6.36 22.39
CA LEU A 210 -7.08 6.99 22.17
C LEU A 210 -8.24 6.10 22.68
N LEU A 211 -8.22 4.81 22.37
CA LEU A 211 -9.34 3.89 22.62
C LEU A 211 -9.30 3.19 23.98
N CYS A 212 -8.12 3.05 24.60
CA CYS A 212 -7.89 2.25 25.81
C CYS A 212 -7.39 3.14 26.96
N ASN A 213 -7.53 2.67 28.21
CA ASN A 213 -6.95 3.37 29.36
C ASN A 213 -5.42 3.22 29.37
N GLU A 214 -4.70 4.11 30.05
CA GLU A 214 -3.23 4.07 30.14
C GLU A 214 -2.70 2.79 30.82
N ASP A 215 -3.49 2.23 31.73
CA ASP A 215 -3.20 0.99 32.46
C ASP A 215 -3.70 -0.28 31.74
N ALA A 216 -4.38 -0.14 30.60
CA ALA A 216 -4.87 -1.27 29.83
C ALA A 216 -3.71 -2.09 29.26
N LEU A 217 -3.88 -3.42 29.29
CA LEU A 217 -2.91 -4.35 28.73
C LEU A 217 -2.78 -4.14 27.21
N TYR A 218 -1.55 -4.01 26.72
CA TYR A 218 -1.23 -4.01 25.30
C TYR A 218 -0.42 -5.27 24.98
N GLU A 219 -1.12 -6.39 24.81
CA GLU A 219 -0.51 -7.70 24.62
C GLU A 219 -0.20 -7.94 23.14
N THR A 220 0.98 -8.48 22.84
CA THR A 220 1.29 -9.01 21.50
C THR A 220 1.09 -10.52 21.54
N THR A 221 0.17 -11.02 20.72
CA THR A 221 -0.11 -12.45 20.58
C THR A 221 1.04 -13.18 19.88
N GLU A 222 1.06 -14.52 19.95
CA GLU A 222 2.01 -15.36 19.20
C GLU A 222 1.98 -15.11 17.69
N GLN A 223 0.84 -14.66 17.16
CA GLN A 223 0.61 -14.36 15.75
C GLN A 223 1.10 -12.95 15.36
N GLY A 224 1.58 -12.15 16.32
CA GLY A 224 2.04 -10.77 16.08
C GLY A 224 0.94 -9.70 16.20
N PHE A 225 -0.32 -10.09 16.41
CA PHE A 225 -1.43 -9.15 16.62
C PHE A 225 -1.38 -8.49 17.99
N ASN A 226 -1.87 -7.26 18.09
CA ASN A 226 -1.99 -6.56 19.37
C ASN A 226 -3.42 -6.66 19.92
N LYS A 227 -3.57 -6.85 21.24
CA LYS A 227 -4.87 -6.94 21.91
C LYS A 227 -4.92 -6.05 23.15
N SER A 228 -6.09 -5.47 23.41
CA SER A 228 -6.38 -4.64 24.58
C SER A 228 -7.89 -4.62 24.90
N VAL A 229 -8.26 -3.82 25.90
CA VAL A 229 -9.65 -3.53 26.27
C VAL A 229 -9.86 -2.02 26.25
N SER A 230 -10.88 -1.59 25.52
CA SER A 230 -11.21 -0.17 25.38
C SER A 230 -11.75 0.44 26.69
N LYS A 231 -11.81 1.78 26.74
CA LYS A 231 -12.40 2.57 27.84
C LYS A 231 -13.86 2.19 28.16
N TRP A 232 -14.55 1.56 27.21
CA TRP A 232 -15.94 1.10 27.34
C TRP A 232 -16.06 -0.41 27.56
N ASN A 233 -14.97 -1.09 27.91
CA ASN A 233 -14.92 -2.53 28.18
C ASN A 233 -15.21 -3.44 26.95
N ASN A 234 -14.99 -2.92 25.74
CA ASN A 234 -15.00 -3.71 24.50
C ASN A 234 -13.62 -4.30 24.23
N LYS A 235 -13.57 -5.51 23.67
CA LYS A 235 -12.30 -6.13 23.23
C LYS A 235 -11.76 -5.36 22.03
N VAL A 236 -10.46 -5.10 21.98
CA VAL A 236 -9.83 -4.44 20.83
C VAL A 236 -8.70 -5.32 20.31
N THR A 237 -8.68 -5.59 19.01
CA THR A 237 -7.63 -6.34 18.33
C THR A 237 -7.11 -5.55 17.13
N TRP A 238 -5.80 -5.38 17.02
CA TRP A 238 -5.14 -4.85 15.83
C TRP A 238 -4.54 -5.98 15.02
N VAL A 239 -4.89 -6.02 13.72
CA VAL A 239 -4.41 -7.02 12.77
C VAL A 239 -3.65 -6.36 11.63
N ASP A 240 -2.77 -7.12 10.96
CA ASP A 240 -1.93 -6.58 9.88
C ASP A 240 -2.74 -6.41 8.58
N THR A 241 -3.59 -7.37 8.27
CA THR A 241 -4.37 -7.42 7.03
C THR A 241 -5.82 -7.82 7.29
N GLU A 242 -6.68 -7.57 6.30
CA GLU A 242 -8.08 -7.98 6.32
C GLU A 242 -8.25 -9.50 6.45
N LYS A 243 -7.30 -10.27 5.91
CA LYS A 243 -7.33 -11.74 5.93
C LYS A 243 -7.17 -12.34 7.32
N ASP A 244 -6.65 -11.55 8.26
CA ASP A 244 -6.44 -11.96 9.64
C ASP A 244 -7.74 -11.88 10.47
N ILE A 245 -8.80 -11.31 9.91
CA ILE A 245 -10.13 -11.30 10.54
C ILE A 245 -10.74 -12.70 10.41
N VAL A 246 -10.80 -13.42 11.53
CA VAL A 246 -11.39 -14.76 11.58
C VAL A 246 -12.91 -14.67 11.46
N GLU A 247 -13.44 -15.22 10.37
CA GLU A 247 -14.89 -15.38 10.16
C GLU A 247 -15.50 -16.31 11.21
N SER A 248 -16.65 -15.93 11.76
CA SER A 248 -17.43 -16.76 12.68
C SER A 248 -18.92 -16.62 12.37
N PRO A 249 -19.66 -17.73 12.26
CA PRO A 249 -21.09 -17.69 11.97
C PRO A 249 -21.93 -17.07 13.09
N ASP A 250 -21.35 -16.97 14.29
CA ASP A 250 -22.00 -16.42 15.49
C ASP A 250 -21.71 -14.92 15.71
N VAL A 251 -20.90 -14.29 14.84
CA VAL A 251 -20.48 -12.88 14.99
C VAL A 251 -20.97 -12.07 13.79
N ALA A 252 -21.81 -11.07 14.05
CA ALA A 252 -22.24 -10.11 13.02
C ALA A 252 -21.16 -9.04 12.80
N ASN A 253 -20.69 -8.88 11.57
CA ASN A 253 -19.60 -7.95 11.25
C ASN A 253 -20.16 -6.62 10.70
N TYR A 254 -19.73 -5.52 11.30
CA TYR A 254 -20.01 -4.15 10.88
C TYR A 254 -18.68 -3.53 10.46
N VAL A 255 -18.52 -3.26 9.18
CA VAL A 255 -17.25 -2.83 8.58
C VAL A 255 -17.31 -1.34 8.23
N LEU A 256 -16.27 -0.60 8.56
CA LEU A 256 -16.06 0.78 8.18
C LEU A 256 -14.79 0.87 7.33
N ALA A 257 -14.86 1.60 6.22
CA ALA A 257 -13.71 1.92 5.39
C ALA A 257 -13.84 3.39 4.96
N HIS A 258 -13.10 4.28 5.62
CA HIS A 258 -13.17 5.72 5.40
C HIS A 258 -11.81 6.21 4.90
N GLU A 259 -11.76 6.80 3.69
CA GLU A 259 -10.50 7.20 3.03
C GLU A 259 -9.49 6.04 3.01
N PHE A 260 -9.98 4.87 2.59
CA PHE A 260 -9.17 3.64 2.49
C PHE A 260 -8.94 3.22 1.04
N PHE A 261 -9.94 3.42 0.18
CA PHE A 261 -9.90 2.93 -1.20
C PHE A 261 -9.12 3.88 -2.11
N ASP A 262 -9.07 5.16 -1.78
CA ASP A 262 -8.30 6.19 -2.48
C ASP A 262 -6.77 5.99 -2.35
N ALA A 263 -6.31 5.38 -1.26
CA ALA A 263 -4.91 5.02 -1.07
C ALA A 263 -4.50 3.72 -1.81
N LEU A 264 -5.45 3.00 -2.42
CA LEU A 264 -5.14 1.72 -3.05
C LEU A 264 -4.43 1.89 -4.41
N PRO A 265 -3.40 1.08 -4.71
CA PRO A 265 -2.67 1.21 -5.97
C PRO A 265 -3.53 0.96 -7.21
N ILE A 266 -3.49 1.88 -8.17
CA ILE A 266 -4.21 1.76 -9.43
C ILE A 266 -3.32 1.41 -10.62
N LYS A 267 -3.93 0.79 -11.62
CA LYS A 267 -3.41 0.71 -12.99
C LYS A 267 -4.15 1.71 -13.85
N SER A 268 -3.42 2.41 -14.71
CA SER A 268 -4.00 3.40 -15.64
C SER A 268 -3.74 2.93 -17.06
N PHE A 269 -4.73 3.07 -17.95
CA PHE A 269 -4.64 2.63 -19.35
C PHE A 269 -5.20 3.66 -20.31
N THR A 270 -4.63 3.76 -21.50
CA THR A 270 -5.18 4.52 -22.64
C THR A 270 -5.55 3.58 -23.78
N LYS A 271 -6.73 3.76 -24.36
CA LYS A 271 -7.15 3.05 -25.58
C LYS A 271 -6.52 3.71 -26.80
N THR A 272 -5.72 2.95 -27.55
CA THR A 272 -5.11 3.37 -28.82
C THR A 272 -5.76 2.63 -29.99
N GLU A 273 -5.45 3.05 -31.23
CA GLU A 273 -5.86 2.32 -32.44
C GLU A 273 -5.36 0.86 -32.46
N HIS A 274 -4.27 0.59 -31.75
CA HIS A 274 -3.63 -0.72 -31.67
C HIS A 274 -3.92 -1.46 -30.36
N GLY A 275 -5.01 -1.12 -29.67
CA GLY A 275 -5.44 -1.72 -28.41
C GLY A 275 -5.10 -0.89 -27.17
N TRP A 276 -5.24 -1.50 -25.99
CA TRP A 276 -4.99 -0.84 -24.71
C TRP A 276 -3.49 -0.75 -24.41
N ARG A 277 -3.05 0.37 -23.85
CA ARG A 277 -1.67 0.56 -23.37
C ARG A 277 -1.68 0.98 -21.91
N GLU A 278 -0.86 0.33 -21.09
CA GLU A 278 -0.69 0.66 -19.67
C GLU A 278 0.18 1.91 -19.53
N HIS A 279 -0.19 2.80 -18.60
CA HIS A 279 0.68 3.87 -18.16
C HIS A 279 1.68 3.34 -17.14
N VAL A 280 2.93 3.71 -17.34
CA VAL A 280 4.09 3.28 -16.55
C VAL A 280 4.89 4.50 -16.11
N VAL A 281 5.59 4.37 -14.99
CA VAL A 281 6.45 5.41 -14.42
C VAL A 281 7.86 5.22 -14.96
N GLU A 282 8.41 6.31 -15.48
CA GLU A 282 9.71 6.38 -16.14
C GLU A 282 10.57 7.48 -15.50
N HIS A 283 11.89 7.33 -15.56
CA HIS A 283 12.87 8.24 -14.95
C HIS A 283 13.72 8.99 -16.03
N THR A 284 13.47 8.74 -17.31
CA THR A 284 14.28 9.32 -18.38
C THR A 284 13.96 10.82 -18.59
N SER A 285 14.98 11.68 -18.64
CA SER A 285 14.86 13.13 -18.86
C SER A 285 14.38 13.55 -20.26
N SER A 286 13.79 12.63 -21.03
CA SER A 286 13.48 12.80 -22.45
C SER A 286 12.13 12.20 -22.85
N VAL A 287 11.05 12.53 -22.14
CA VAL A 287 9.68 12.36 -22.66
C VAL A 287 8.77 13.48 -22.15
N VAL A 288 7.90 13.97 -23.05
CA VAL A 288 6.87 14.99 -22.77
C VAL A 288 5.95 14.50 -21.64
N ASN A 289 5.87 15.28 -20.56
CA ASN A 289 4.93 15.05 -19.47
C ASN A 289 3.49 15.04 -20.01
N THR A 290 2.79 13.92 -19.87
CA THR A 290 1.42 13.73 -20.35
C THR A 290 0.36 14.13 -19.32
N GLN A 291 0.78 14.52 -18.10
CA GLN A 291 -0.15 15.14 -17.16
C GLN A 291 -0.42 16.59 -17.62
N PRO A 292 -1.69 17.00 -17.73
CA PRO A 292 -1.98 18.42 -17.81
C PRO A 292 -1.39 19.11 -16.59
N LYS A 293 -0.71 20.24 -16.80
CA LYS A 293 -0.43 21.18 -15.70
C LYS A 293 -1.77 21.48 -15.04
N LEU A 294 -1.86 21.31 -13.72
CA LEU A 294 -2.97 21.83 -12.93
C LEU A 294 -3.23 23.27 -13.39
N GLU A 295 -4.47 23.58 -13.80
CA GLU A 295 -4.85 24.95 -14.11
C GLU A 295 -4.61 25.78 -12.84
N ALA A 296 -3.51 26.54 -12.84
CA ALA A 296 -3.34 27.61 -11.89
C ALA A 296 -4.54 28.54 -12.08
N SER A 297 -5.24 28.85 -11.00
CA SER A 297 -6.34 29.80 -10.96
C SER A 297 -6.09 30.97 -11.92
N GLU A 298 -6.97 31.13 -12.90
CA GLU A 298 -6.86 32.08 -14.01
C GLU A 298 -6.35 33.45 -13.55
N SER A 299 -5.04 33.66 -13.67
CA SER A 299 -4.39 34.96 -13.50
C SER A 299 -2.94 34.86 -14.01
N GLY A 300 -2.77 34.50 -15.28
CA GLY A 300 -1.42 34.41 -15.84
C GLY A 300 -1.41 34.06 -17.32
N SER A 301 -1.35 35.11 -18.14
CA SER A 301 -1.08 35.09 -19.58
C SER A 301 -0.12 33.98 -20.03
N ALA A 302 -0.50 33.32 -21.13
CA ALA A 302 0.33 32.41 -21.89
C ALA A 302 1.70 33.02 -22.26
N THR A 303 2.68 32.13 -22.47
CA THR A 303 4.11 32.36 -22.75
C THR A 303 4.97 32.76 -21.54
N ALA A 304 5.46 31.75 -20.81
CA ALA A 304 6.64 31.88 -19.96
C ALA A 304 7.69 30.84 -20.37
N PRO A 305 8.99 31.22 -20.48
CA PRO A 305 10.08 30.31 -20.84
C PRO A 305 10.33 29.28 -19.73
N GLU A 306 11.01 28.17 -20.06
CA GLU A 306 11.30 26.99 -19.19
C GLU A 306 11.90 27.29 -17.80
N LYS A 307 12.25 28.53 -17.47
CA LYS A 307 12.89 28.91 -16.20
C LYS A 307 11.93 29.22 -15.05
N ASP A 308 10.61 29.30 -15.28
CA ASP A 308 9.63 29.68 -14.25
C ASP A 308 8.69 28.53 -13.81
N VAL A 309 9.06 27.26 -14.06
CA VAL A 309 8.30 26.13 -13.53
C VAL A 309 8.66 25.94 -12.05
N PRO A 310 7.69 26.00 -11.10
CA PRO A 310 7.93 25.73 -9.69
C PRO A 310 8.75 24.44 -9.48
N GLU A 311 9.70 24.45 -8.55
CA GLU A 311 10.58 23.31 -8.25
C GLU A 311 9.79 22.01 -7.95
N GLU A 312 8.61 22.14 -7.34
CA GLU A 312 7.65 21.07 -7.03
C GLU A 312 7.06 20.36 -8.29
N LEU A 313 7.22 20.97 -9.47
CA LEU A 313 6.78 20.44 -10.77
C LEU A 313 7.96 19.93 -11.64
N GLN A 314 9.20 20.13 -11.21
CA GLN A 314 10.38 19.53 -11.83
C GLN A 314 10.65 18.18 -11.16
N THR A 315 10.06 17.11 -11.69
CA THR A 315 10.22 15.75 -11.14
C THR A 315 11.06 14.87 -12.05
N ASP A 316 11.97 14.10 -11.45
CA ASP A 316 12.80 13.12 -12.16
C ASP A 316 11.96 11.97 -12.74
N PHE A 317 10.82 11.66 -12.10
CA PHE A 317 9.87 10.66 -12.57
C PHE A 317 8.67 11.30 -13.26
N HIS A 318 8.11 10.60 -14.23
CA HIS A 318 6.91 11.00 -14.95
C HIS A 318 6.13 9.79 -15.45
N LEU A 319 4.85 10.02 -15.77
CA LEU A 319 3.97 9.01 -16.34
C LEU A 319 4.12 8.98 -17.88
N THR A 320 4.38 7.80 -18.44
CA THR A 320 4.46 7.56 -19.88
C THR A 320 3.60 6.36 -20.27
N VAL A 321 3.34 6.19 -21.57
CA VAL A 321 2.55 5.09 -22.11
C VAL A 321 3.47 3.97 -22.55
N ALA A 322 3.18 2.73 -22.13
CA ALA A 322 3.94 1.57 -22.57
C ALA A 322 3.89 1.44 -24.11
N PRO A 323 5.02 1.20 -24.80
CA PRO A 323 5.05 1.13 -26.27
C PRO A 323 4.27 -0.08 -26.82
N LYS A 324 4.16 -1.15 -26.03
CA LYS A 324 3.45 -2.38 -26.36
C LYS A 324 2.43 -2.70 -25.26
N GLU A 325 1.51 -3.59 -25.58
CA GLU A 325 0.61 -4.15 -24.59
C GLU A 325 1.41 -4.88 -23.51
N THR A 326 1.12 -4.56 -22.26
CA THR A 326 1.57 -5.32 -21.10
C THR A 326 0.59 -6.46 -20.82
N PRO A 327 0.95 -7.48 -20.02
CA PRO A 327 -0.03 -8.47 -19.55
C PRO A 327 -1.26 -7.81 -18.88
N SER A 328 -1.08 -6.71 -18.15
CA SER A 328 -2.17 -5.94 -17.53
C SER A 328 -3.13 -5.32 -18.54
N SER A 329 -2.69 -5.10 -19.79
CA SER A 329 -3.53 -4.53 -20.86
C SER A 329 -4.69 -5.46 -21.26
N ALA A 330 -4.70 -6.71 -20.78
CA ALA A 330 -5.85 -7.62 -20.89
C ALA A 330 -7.03 -7.22 -19.99
N ILE A 331 -6.78 -6.56 -18.85
CA ILE A 331 -7.82 -6.19 -17.86
C ILE A 331 -8.95 -5.38 -18.51
N PRO A 332 -8.69 -4.24 -19.18
CA PRO A 332 -9.76 -3.48 -19.82
C PRO A 332 -10.38 -4.17 -21.05
N LYS A 333 -9.72 -5.19 -21.62
CA LYS A 333 -10.29 -5.98 -22.74
C LYS A 333 -11.36 -6.97 -22.28
N LEU A 334 -11.20 -7.51 -21.07
CA LEU A 334 -12.10 -8.55 -20.53
C LEU A 334 -13.38 -7.96 -19.95
N SER A 335 -13.36 -6.70 -19.52
CA SER A 335 -14.52 -6.02 -18.96
C SER A 335 -15.35 -5.35 -20.07
N SER A 336 -16.64 -5.68 -20.17
CA SER A 336 -17.58 -5.00 -21.07
C SER A 336 -17.70 -3.50 -20.80
N ARG A 337 -17.43 -3.08 -19.55
CA ARG A 337 -17.44 -1.67 -19.12
C ARG A 337 -16.38 -0.83 -19.83
N TYR A 338 -15.22 -1.42 -20.14
CA TYR A 338 -14.09 -0.70 -20.72
C TYR A 338 -13.87 -1.05 -22.19
N ARG A 339 -14.08 -2.32 -22.58
CA ARG A 339 -13.73 -2.85 -23.91
C ARG A 339 -14.18 -1.96 -25.06
N ASP A 340 -15.40 -1.43 -24.98
CA ASP A 340 -16.09 -0.76 -26.07
C ASP A 340 -15.96 0.79 -26.03
N LEU A 341 -15.14 1.34 -25.13
CA LEU A 341 -14.84 2.79 -25.07
C LEU A 341 -14.15 3.31 -26.34
N PRO A 342 -14.26 4.60 -26.72
CA PRO A 342 -13.60 5.12 -27.92
C PRO A 342 -12.06 5.16 -27.80
N VAL A 343 -11.36 5.19 -28.95
CA VAL A 343 -9.92 5.46 -28.97
C VAL A 343 -9.65 6.84 -28.36
N GLY A 344 -8.59 6.94 -27.56
CA GLY A 344 -8.27 8.12 -26.74
C GLY A 344 -8.82 8.07 -25.32
N SER A 345 -9.76 7.16 -25.01
CA SER A 345 -10.25 6.99 -23.63
C SER A 345 -9.14 6.53 -22.69
N ARG A 346 -9.08 7.17 -21.52
CA ARG A 346 -8.23 6.78 -20.41
C ARG A 346 -9.09 6.21 -19.28
N VAL A 347 -8.63 5.13 -18.66
CA VAL A 347 -9.32 4.47 -17.54
C VAL A 347 -8.35 4.16 -16.41
N GLU A 348 -8.82 4.27 -15.18
CA GLU A 348 -8.08 3.92 -13.97
C GLU A 348 -8.79 2.76 -13.28
N ILE A 349 -8.05 1.69 -12.98
CA ILE A 349 -8.58 0.42 -12.50
C ILE A 349 -7.78 -0.02 -11.27
N CYS A 350 -8.47 -0.15 -10.13
CA CYS A 350 -7.91 -0.70 -8.91
C CYS A 350 -8.29 -2.19 -8.76
N SER A 351 -7.35 -3.09 -9.02
CA SER A 351 -7.59 -4.54 -8.82
C SER A 351 -7.62 -4.93 -7.35
N ASP A 352 -6.88 -4.22 -6.50
CA ASP A 352 -6.83 -4.51 -5.06
C ASP A 352 -8.20 -4.21 -4.40
N ALA A 353 -8.89 -3.16 -4.86
CA ALA A 353 -10.23 -2.81 -4.38
C ALA A 353 -11.22 -3.98 -4.52
N GLU A 354 -11.18 -4.74 -5.62
CA GLU A 354 -12.05 -5.92 -5.82
C GLU A 354 -11.79 -7.01 -4.77
N LEU A 355 -10.51 -7.24 -4.41
CA LEU A 355 -10.13 -8.23 -3.40
C LEU A 355 -10.63 -7.83 -2.02
N TYR A 356 -10.40 -6.58 -1.61
CA TYR A 356 -10.91 -6.04 -0.35
C TYR A 356 -12.43 -6.09 -0.30
N LEU A 357 -13.09 -5.66 -1.37
CA LEU A 357 -14.55 -5.65 -1.48
C LEU A 357 -15.15 -7.06 -1.32
N LYS A 358 -14.55 -8.06 -1.96
CA LYS A 358 -14.98 -9.45 -1.82
C LYS A 358 -14.86 -9.93 -0.37
N HIS A 359 -13.77 -9.59 0.32
CA HIS A 359 -13.61 -9.94 1.72
C HIS A 359 -14.63 -9.22 2.62
N ILE A 360 -14.88 -7.92 2.40
CA ILE A 360 -15.92 -7.16 3.09
C ILE A 360 -17.30 -7.81 2.88
N CYS A 361 -17.64 -8.18 1.65
CA CYS A 361 -18.91 -8.86 1.35
C CYS A 361 -19.04 -10.21 2.08
N ASN A 362 -17.94 -10.96 2.22
CA ASN A 362 -17.92 -12.21 2.99
C ASN A 362 -18.16 -11.95 4.49
N LEU A 363 -17.51 -10.93 5.06
CA LEU A 363 -17.71 -10.54 6.46
C LEU A 363 -19.15 -10.13 6.73
N VAL A 364 -19.74 -9.30 5.85
CA VAL A 364 -21.14 -8.86 5.94
C VAL A 364 -22.11 -10.06 5.92
N ASN A 365 -21.80 -11.10 5.16
CA ASN A 365 -22.63 -12.31 5.03
C ASN A 365 -22.25 -13.43 6.00
N ALA A 366 -21.28 -13.23 6.89
CA ALA A 366 -20.75 -14.31 7.73
C ALA A 366 -21.76 -14.83 8.76
N TYR A 367 -22.59 -13.93 9.32
CA TYR A 367 -23.51 -14.24 10.41
C TYR A 367 -24.79 -14.91 9.91
N GLY A 368 -25.21 -15.97 10.60
CA GLY A 368 -26.54 -16.56 10.39
C GLY A 368 -26.80 -17.00 8.94
N LYS A 369 -25.84 -17.71 8.33
CA LYS A 369 -25.88 -18.14 6.91
C LYS A 369 -27.20 -18.80 6.49
N ASP A 370 -27.92 -19.41 7.43
CA ASP A 370 -29.19 -20.11 7.21
C ASP A 370 -30.45 -19.41 7.79
N SER A 371 -30.33 -18.42 8.70
CA SER A 371 -31.47 -17.65 9.22
C SER A 371 -31.07 -16.36 9.95
N ASN A 372 -31.79 -15.26 9.69
CA ASN A 372 -31.62 -13.91 10.28
C ASN A 372 -30.22 -13.31 10.07
N ARG A 373 -29.86 -13.05 8.80
CA ARG A 373 -28.57 -12.46 8.41
C ARG A 373 -28.40 -11.06 9.02
N ALA A 374 -27.22 -10.80 9.56
CA ALA A 374 -26.87 -9.53 10.15
C ALA A 374 -25.42 -9.17 9.81
N GLY A 375 -25.14 -7.89 9.74
CA GLY A 375 -23.87 -7.34 9.28
C GLY A 375 -24.11 -6.12 8.41
N ALA A 376 -23.09 -5.28 8.29
CA ALA A 376 -23.14 -4.12 7.40
C ALA A 376 -21.73 -3.69 7.01
N ALA A 377 -21.59 -2.96 5.92
CA ALA A 377 -20.40 -2.20 5.63
C ALA A 377 -20.77 -0.78 5.22
N LEU A 378 -19.93 0.19 5.57
CA LEU A 378 -20.02 1.57 5.13
C LEU A 378 -18.68 1.99 4.55
N ILE A 379 -18.66 2.21 3.24
CA ILE A 379 -17.50 2.71 2.50
C ILE A 379 -17.71 4.20 2.27
N ILE A 380 -16.73 5.00 2.69
CA ILE A 380 -16.78 6.46 2.62
C ILE A 380 -15.48 6.92 1.97
N ASP A 381 -15.60 7.52 0.80
CA ASP A 381 -14.43 7.97 0.06
C ASP A 381 -14.84 9.03 -0.95
N TYR A 382 -13.87 9.70 -1.57
CA TYR A 382 -14.16 10.67 -2.63
C TYR A 382 -13.97 10.03 -4.01
N GLY A 383 -14.79 10.48 -4.96
CA GLY A 383 -14.74 9.96 -6.33
C GLY A 383 -16.06 10.06 -7.10
N PRO A 384 -16.05 9.68 -8.38
CA PRO A 384 -17.24 9.69 -9.23
C PRO A 384 -18.25 8.61 -8.80
N ALA A 385 -19.53 8.98 -8.82
CA ALA A 385 -20.62 8.07 -8.48
C ALA A 385 -20.99 7.10 -9.61
N ASN A 386 -20.94 7.59 -10.86
CA ASN A 386 -21.49 6.90 -12.05
C ASN A 386 -20.54 6.88 -13.25
N GLU A 387 -19.34 7.45 -13.10
CA GLU A 387 -18.37 7.61 -14.18
C GLU A 387 -17.11 6.79 -13.90
N VAL A 388 -16.40 6.43 -14.97
CA VAL A 388 -15.09 5.78 -14.84
C VAL A 388 -14.06 6.86 -14.50
N PRO A 389 -13.32 6.75 -13.38
CA PRO A 389 -12.26 7.69 -13.06
C PRO A 389 -11.22 7.76 -14.17
N SER A 390 -10.74 8.98 -14.42
CA SER A 390 -9.68 9.23 -15.38
C SER A 390 -8.80 10.37 -14.88
N ASN A 391 -7.49 10.15 -14.88
CA ASN A 391 -6.50 11.15 -14.47
C ASN A 391 -6.71 11.69 -13.06
N SER A 392 -6.97 10.80 -12.10
CA SER A 392 -7.29 11.16 -10.72
C SER A 392 -6.11 11.12 -9.75
N LEU A 393 -4.95 10.59 -10.17
CA LEU A 393 -3.76 10.49 -9.32
C LEU A 393 -3.28 11.86 -8.85
N ARG A 394 -3.25 12.07 -7.53
CA ARG A 394 -2.80 13.29 -6.87
C ARG A 394 -1.69 12.99 -5.87
N GLY A 395 -0.78 13.95 -5.72
CA GLY A 395 0.20 13.98 -4.65
C GLY A 395 -0.16 15.11 -3.69
N ILE A 396 -0.12 14.84 -2.38
CA ILE A 396 -0.34 15.84 -1.34
C ILE A 396 0.90 15.90 -0.46
N TYR A 397 1.43 17.11 -0.26
CA TYR A 397 2.60 17.37 0.57
C TYR A 397 2.47 18.73 1.24
N GLN A 398 2.63 18.76 2.55
CA GLN A 398 2.46 19.92 3.44
C GLN A 398 1.17 20.70 3.15
N HIS A 399 0.04 19.98 3.08
CA HIS A 399 -1.29 20.51 2.76
C HIS A 399 -1.42 21.18 1.37
N LYS A 400 -0.52 20.90 0.44
CA LYS A 400 -0.57 21.40 -0.94
C LYS A 400 -0.61 20.25 -1.93
N PHE A 401 -1.34 20.44 -3.02
CA PHE A 401 -1.24 19.55 -4.17
C PHE A 401 0.12 19.73 -4.84
N VAL A 402 0.85 18.63 -4.95
CA VAL A 402 2.15 18.53 -5.62
C VAL A 402 2.09 17.45 -6.69
N SER A 403 3.14 17.38 -7.51
CA SER A 403 3.29 16.24 -8.42
C SER A 403 3.30 14.93 -7.62
N PRO A 404 2.57 13.87 -8.05
CA PRO A 404 2.67 12.52 -7.47
C PRO A 404 4.10 11.92 -7.50
N PHE A 405 4.97 12.53 -8.30
CA PHE A 405 6.36 12.14 -8.50
C PHE A 405 7.35 12.99 -7.72
N TYR A 406 6.86 14.00 -7.00
CA TYR A 406 7.67 14.77 -6.07
C TYR A 406 7.99 13.88 -4.86
N LYS A 407 9.26 13.85 -4.44
CA LYS A 407 9.76 13.09 -3.27
C LYS A 407 9.02 11.76 -2.99
N PRO A 408 9.21 10.72 -3.81
CA PRO A 408 8.58 9.42 -3.60
C PRO A 408 8.78 8.89 -2.17
N GLY A 409 7.69 8.50 -1.50
CA GLY A 409 7.67 8.08 -0.09
C GLY A 409 7.31 9.18 0.91
N ASP A 410 7.51 10.44 0.54
CA ASP A 410 7.19 11.60 1.37
C ASP A 410 5.86 12.25 1.01
N VAL A 411 5.36 11.98 -0.19
CA VAL A 411 4.10 12.54 -0.71
C VAL A 411 3.01 11.51 -0.50
N ASP A 412 1.89 11.97 0.06
CA ASP A 412 0.68 11.17 0.17
C ASP A 412 0.05 11.04 -1.22
N LEU A 413 -0.21 9.81 -1.65
CA LEU A 413 -0.73 9.52 -2.98
C LEU A 413 -2.16 9.04 -2.86
N SER A 414 -3.04 9.68 -3.62
CA SER A 414 -4.47 9.38 -3.55
C SER A 414 -5.13 9.48 -4.94
N ILE A 415 -6.25 8.78 -5.12
CA ILE A 415 -6.98 8.60 -6.39
C ILE A 415 -8.49 8.72 -6.18
N ASP A 416 -9.23 9.01 -7.26
CA ASP A 416 -10.69 9.00 -7.19
C ASP A 416 -11.23 7.56 -7.20
N VAL A 417 -12.08 7.22 -6.23
CA VAL A 417 -12.69 5.89 -6.11
C VAL A 417 -13.83 5.70 -7.13
N ASP A 418 -13.78 4.61 -7.91
CA ASP A 418 -14.85 4.23 -8.84
C ASP A 418 -16.03 3.58 -8.08
N PHE A 419 -16.92 4.40 -7.52
CA PHE A 419 -18.09 3.90 -6.78
C PHE A 419 -19.06 3.09 -7.64
N ALA A 420 -19.13 3.38 -8.94
CA ALA A 420 -19.95 2.59 -9.85
C ALA A 420 -19.39 1.16 -9.98
N ASN A 421 -18.07 1.01 -10.10
CA ASN A 421 -17.45 -0.32 -10.17
C ASN A 421 -17.56 -1.06 -8.83
N LEU A 422 -17.35 -0.39 -7.69
CA LEU A 422 -17.55 -1.00 -6.38
C LEU A 422 -18.98 -1.52 -6.20
N LYS A 423 -19.98 -0.74 -6.65
CA LYS A 423 -21.38 -1.14 -6.64
C LYS A 423 -21.63 -2.37 -7.51
N ASP A 424 -21.19 -2.35 -8.76
CA ASP A 424 -21.39 -3.45 -9.71
C ASP A 424 -20.80 -4.77 -9.16
N LEU A 425 -19.60 -4.71 -8.58
CA LEU A 425 -18.92 -5.86 -8.00
C LEU A 425 -19.63 -6.39 -6.74
N ALA A 426 -20.09 -5.50 -5.84
CA ALA A 426 -20.73 -5.89 -4.59
C ALA A 426 -22.17 -6.42 -4.77
N GLN A 427 -22.90 -5.92 -5.78
CA GLN A 427 -24.32 -6.25 -5.99
C GLN A 427 -24.59 -7.74 -6.22
N ALA A 428 -23.61 -8.52 -6.67
CA ALA A 428 -23.73 -9.97 -6.79
C ALA A 428 -23.80 -10.68 -5.42
N HIS A 429 -23.30 -10.06 -4.35
CA HIS A 429 -23.09 -10.70 -3.05
C HIS A 429 -23.92 -10.10 -1.91
N VAL A 430 -24.23 -8.81 -1.97
CA VAL A 430 -24.92 -8.05 -0.91
C VAL A 430 -25.95 -7.09 -1.51
N ASP A 431 -26.83 -6.53 -0.68
CA ASP A 431 -27.63 -5.38 -1.08
C ASP A 431 -26.80 -4.11 -0.92
N VAL A 432 -26.77 -3.31 -1.99
CA VAL A 432 -25.94 -2.11 -2.09
C VAL A 432 -26.82 -0.87 -2.12
N PHE A 433 -26.54 0.07 -1.23
CA PHE A 433 -27.24 1.34 -1.09
C PHE A 433 -26.30 2.51 -1.41
N GLY A 434 -26.77 3.45 -2.23
CA GLY A 434 -25.96 4.56 -2.73
C GLY A 434 -25.30 4.29 -4.10
N PRO A 435 -24.19 4.99 -4.42
CA PRO A 435 -23.53 6.00 -3.57
C PRO A 435 -24.41 7.23 -3.30
N SER A 436 -24.36 7.76 -2.08
CA SER A 436 -24.99 9.04 -1.69
C SER A 436 -23.93 10.11 -1.46
N GLU A 437 -24.19 11.37 -1.79
CA GLU A 437 -23.27 12.47 -1.47
C GLU A 437 -23.16 12.64 0.05
N GLN A 438 -21.94 12.87 0.56
CA GLN A 438 -21.69 12.99 2.01
C GLN A 438 -22.61 14.03 2.67
N GLY A 439 -22.79 15.17 2.03
CA GLY A 439 -23.65 16.24 2.56
C GLY A 439 -25.08 15.74 2.74
N ASP A 440 -25.64 15.09 1.72
CA ASP A 440 -27.02 14.60 1.76
C ASP A 440 -27.17 13.47 2.80
N TRP A 441 -26.23 12.53 2.82
CA TRP A 441 -26.22 11.43 3.80
C TRP A 441 -26.17 11.95 5.24
N LEU A 442 -25.28 12.89 5.55
CA LEU A 442 -25.15 13.47 6.89
C LEU A 442 -26.44 14.21 7.31
N HIS A 443 -27.07 14.95 6.39
CA HIS A 443 -28.34 15.62 6.66
C HIS A 443 -29.47 14.62 6.94
N GLU A 444 -29.54 13.51 6.19
CA GLU A 444 -30.55 12.47 6.39
C GLU A 444 -30.42 11.78 7.76
N ILE A 445 -29.19 11.56 8.26
CA ILE A 445 -28.95 11.03 9.61
C ILE A 445 -29.25 12.05 10.71
N GLY A 446 -29.29 13.34 10.38
CA GLY A 446 -29.66 14.42 11.30
C GLY A 446 -28.49 15.24 11.83
N VAL A 447 -27.40 15.38 11.06
CA VAL A 447 -26.21 16.18 11.41
C VAL A 447 -26.56 17.61 11.85
N GLY A 448 -27.53 18.24 11.19
CA GLY A 448 -27.95 19.62 11.50
C GLY A 448 -28.48 19.79 12.93
N TYR A 449 -29.24 18.81 13.43
CA TYR A 449 -29.73 18.84 14.83
C TYR A 449 -28.57 18.74 15.83
N ARG A 450 -27.54 17.96 15.50
CA ARG A 450 -26.39 17.80 16.38
C ARG A 450 -25.54 19.06 16.44
N PHE A 451 -25.26 19.68 15.30
CA PHE A 451 -24.54 20.95 15.25
C PHE A 451 -25.33 22.09 15.93
N ASP A 452 -26.65 22.17 15.75
CA ASP A 452 -27.49 23.14 16.45
C ASP A 452 -27.40 23.01 17.99
N GLN A 453 -27.41 21.78 18.52
CA GLN A 453 -27.19 21.54 19.95
C GLN A 453 -25.81 22.04 20.42
N LEU A 454 -24.76 21.76 19.65
CA LEU A 454 -23.40 22.18 19.98
C LEU A 454 -23.25 23.71 19.96
N ILE A 455 -23.78 24.38 18.93
CA ILE A 455 -23.79 25.85 18.80
C ILE A 455 -24.53 26.50 19.98
N LYS A 456 -25.68 25.94 20.39
CA LYS A 456 -26.43 26.43 21.55
C LYS A 456 -25.67 26.27 22.86
N SER A 457 -24.88 25.19 23.00
CA SER A 457 -24.07 24.91 24.19
C SER A 457 -22.72 25.62 24.23
N ALA A 458 -22.29 26.25 23.14
CA ALA A 458 -20.96 26.85 23.03
C ALA A 458 -20.81 28.14 23.86
N ASN A 459 -19.71 28.21 24.60
CA ASN A 459 -19.45 29.26 25.60
C ASN A 459 -18.99 30.62 25.02
N SER A 460 -18.64 30.67 23.73
CA SER A 460 -18.13 31.89 23.07
C SER A 460 -18.61 31.98 21.62
N MET A 461 -18.62 33.19 21.05
CA MET A 461 -18.94 33.38 19.63
C MET A 461 -17.91 32.70 18.71
N ALA A 462 -16.62 32.80 19.05
CA ALA A 462 -15.55 32.14 18.30
C ALA A 462 -15.74 30.61 18.23
N ASN A 463 -16.18 29.97 19.32
CA ASN A 463 -16.47 28.53 19.30
C ASN A 463 -17.68 28.22 18.42
N LYS A 464 -18.71 29.08 18.40
CA LYS A 464 -19.87 28.91 17.53
C LYS A 464 -19.50 29.00 16.06
N GLU A 465 -18.65 29.96 15.69
CA GLU A 465 -18.13 30.13 14.33
C GLU A 465 -17.32 28.90 13.91
N SER A 466 -16.38 28.45 14.73
CA SER A 466 -15.60 27.25 14.43
C SER A 466 -16.46 25.99 14.26
N ILE A 467 -17.48 25.80 15.10
CA ILE A 467 -18.43 24.68 14.99
C ILE A 467 -19.22 24.78 13.67
N TYR A 468 -19.66 25.99 13.29
CA TYR A 468 -20.38 26.24 12.06
C TYR A 468 -19.51 26.03 10.81
N ASP A 469 -18.25 26.44 10.85
CA ASP A 469 -17.28 26.21 9.77
C ASP A 469 -17.02 24.71 9.56
N SER A 470 -16.89 23.93 10.65
CA SER A 470 -16.79 22.47 10.55
C SER A 470 -18.04 21.85 9.91
N TYR A 471 -19.23 22.34 10.27
CA TYR A 471 -20.49 21.90 9.64
C TYR A 471 -20.50 22.18 8.13
N LEU A 472 -20.14 23.40 7.72
CA LEU A 472 -20.06 23.77 6.31
C LEU A 472 -19.01 22.92 5.58
N ARG A 473 -17.83 22.74 6.18
CA ARG A 473 -16.75 21.93 5.59
C ARG A 473 -17.21 20.50 5.35
N LEU A 474 -17.97 19.88 6.25
CA LEU A 474 -18.45 18.50 6.08
C LEU A 474 -19.60 18.37 5.10
N THR A 475 -20.49 19.36 5.03
CA THR A 475 -21.81 19.19 4.39
C THR A 475 -22.04 20.02 3.13
N SER A 476 -21.30 21.12 2.96
CA SER A 476 -21.47 22.02 1.83
C SER A 476 -21.04 21.37 0.52
N LYS A 477 -21.74 21.74 -0.57
CA LYS A 477 -21.49 21.26 -1.94
C LYS A 477 -20.66 22.25 -2.78
N ASP A 478 -20.15 23.30 -2.16
CA ASP A 478 -19.22 24.26 -2.77
C ASP A 478 -17.80 23.69 -2.87
N GLU A 479 -16.90 24.40 -3.55
CA GLU A 479 -15.52 23.96 -3.77
C GLU A 479 -14.73 23.76 -2.48
N LYS A 480 -15.11 24.46 -1.41
CA LYS A 480 -14.50 24.35 -0.09
C LYS A 480 -15.17 23.30 0.80
N GLY A 481 -16.25 22.67 0.36
CA GLY A 481 -16.99 21.66 1.09
C GLY A 481 -16.63 20.24 0.68
N MET A 482 -16.81 19.30 1.60
CA MET A 482 -16.64 17.86 1.37
C MET A 482 -17.95 17.19 0.97
N GLY A 483 -19.07 17.91 1.07
CA GLY A 483 -20.41 17.35 0.94
C GLY A 483 -20.72 16.75 -0.42
N LYS A 484 -20.20 17.34 -1.51
CA LYS A 484 -20.38 16.82 -2.88
C LYS A 484 -19.30 15.81 -3.27
N ILE A 485 -18.04 16.05 -2.90
CA ILE A 485 -16.90 15.25 -3.38
C ILE A 485 -16.87 13.84 -2.77
N TYR A 486 -17.16 13.73 -1.47
CA TYR A 486 -17.24 12.45 -0.76
C TYR A 486 -18.58 11.75 -1.01
N LYS A 487 -18.53 10.42 -1.05
CA LYS A 487 -19.68 9.54 -1.23
C LYS A 487 -19.73 8.48 -0.13
N PHE A 488 -20.95 8.11 0.24
CA PHE A 488 -21.26 7.02 1.15
C PHE A 488 -21.86 5.87 0.35
N LEU A 489 -21.33 4.67 0.53
CA LEU A 489 -21.82 3.43 -0.08
C LEU A 489 -22.04 2.39 1.03
N GLY A 490 -23.29 1.97 1.21
CA GLY A 490 -23.68 1.04 2.27
C GLY A 490 -23.93 -0.37 1.73
N PHE A 491 -23.45 -1.39 2.43
CA PHE A 491 -23.72 -2.80 2.14
C PHE A 491 -24.42 -3.48 3.29
N LEU A 492 -25.51 -4.18 3.02
CA LEU A 492 -26.17 -5.06 3.98
C LEU A 492 -26.39 -6.45 3.34
N PRO A 493 -26.62 -7.50 4.14
CA PRO A 493 -26.98 -8.82 3.61
C PRO A 493 -28.16 -8.74 2.65
N LYS A 494 -28.22 -9.66 1.68
CA LYS A 494 -29.35 -9.75 0.75
C LYS A 494 -30.70 -9.80 1.47
N GLU A 495 -31.69 -9.14 0.87
CA GLU A 495 -33.07 -8.97 1.37
C GLU A 495 -33.16 -8.06 2.60
N SER A 496 -32.16 -7.20 2.80
CA SER A 496 -32.19 -6.22 3.89
C SER A 496 -33.11 -5.06 3.58
N LYS A 497 -33.75 -4.52 4.63
CA LYS A 497 -34.46 -3.24 4.52
C LYS A 497 -33.46 -2.12 4.21
N LYS A 498 -33.90 -1.14 3.42
CA LYS A 498 -33.12 0.06 3.15
C LYS A 498 -32.74 0.75 4.48
N PRO A 499 -31.44 0.95 4.77
CA PRO A 499 -31.00 1.66 5.97
C PRO A 499 -31.24 3.17 5.83
N ILE A 500 -31.30 3.87 6.96
CA ILE A 500 -31.31 5.34 6.99
C ILE A 500 -30.03 5.91 6.35
N GLY A 501 -30.11 7.12 5.79
CA GLY A 501 -29.00 7.77 5.09
C GLY A 501 -28.96 7.49 3.58
N PHE A 502 -29.84 6.61 3.08
CA PHE A 502 -29.86 6.18 1.69
C PHE A 502 -31.25 6.31 1.05
N GLY A 503 -32.04 7.28 1.52
CA GLY A 503 -33.46 7.43 1.21
C GLY A 503 -33.91 8.85 0.90
N ILE A 504 -33.57 9.31 -0.32
CA ILE A 504 -34.53 10.03 -1.18
C ILE A 504 -35.10 9.03 -2.18
#